data_AF-A0A0R2FVR7-F1
#
_entry.id   AF-A0A0R2FVR7-F1
#
_cell.length_a   1.000
_cell.length_b   1.000
_cell.length_c   1.000
_cell.angle_alpha   90.00
_cell.angle_beta   90.00
_cell.angle_gamma   90.00
#
_symmetry.space_group_name_H-M   'P 1'
#
loop_
_entity.id
_entity.type
_entity.pdbx_description
1 polymer ?
#
loop_
_entity_poly.entity_id
_entity_poly.type
_entity_poly.pdbx_seq_one_letter_code
_entity_poly.pdbx_strand_id
1 'polypeptide(L)'
;MHYLAHTYLKNRLIVTIEDPVEIVQPNLLQLQVNHQLGMDYTALIELALRHHPEVLMIGEIRNEATALASIKAALSGHLVLATIHIQSVDSIFARLKTLGVPYQLAQTALTQGFYLSGNPVIKHITSLKPIE
;
A
#
# COMPACT_ATOMS: atom_id res chain seq x y z
N MET A 1 -4.50 8.93 0.97
CA MET A 1 -4.34 8.22 -0.32
C MET A 1 -5.27 8.78 -1.39
N HIS A 2 -6.57 8.94 -1.14
CA HIS A 2 -7.51 9.51 -2.14
C HIS A 2 -7.13 10.91 -2.66
N TYR A 3 -6.59 11.81 -1.83
CA TYR A 3 -6.08 13.11 -2.30
C TYR A 3 -4.98 12.96 -3.37
N LEU A 4 -4.06 12.01 -3.20
CA LEU A 4 -3.01 11.74 -4.18
C LEU A 4 -3.59 11.16 -5.47
N ALA A 5 -4.54 10.23 -5.35
CA ALA A 5 -5.27 9.66 -6.48
C ALA A 5 -5.91 10.78 -7.32
N HIS A 6 -6.65 11.66 -6.67
CA HIS A 6 -7.34 12.75 -7.33
C HIS A 6 -6.38 13.81 -7.89
N THR A 7 -5.24 14.08 -7.25
CA THR A 7 -4.37 15.20 -7.69
C THR A 7 -3.40 14.77 -8.78
N TYR A 8 -2.82 13.57 -8.66
CA TYR A 8 -1.67 13.16 -9.47
C TYR A 8 -1.95 11.97 -10.40
N LEU A 9 -3.09 11.30 -10.26
CA LEU A 9 -3.37 10.03 -10.96
C LEU A 9 -4.70 10.06 -11.75
N LYS A 10 -5.20 11.25 -12.14
CA LYS A 10 -6.54 11.45 -12.74
C LYS A 10 -6.89 10.63 -13.99
N ASN A 11 -5.90 10.09 -14.70
CA ASN A 11 -6.09 9.31 -15.93
C ASN A 11 -5.55 7.88 -15.79
N ARG A 12 -5.58 7.34 -14.57
CA ARG A 12 -5.14 5.98 -14.27
C ARG A 12 -6.32 5.12 -13.85
N LEU A 13 -6.31 3.84 -14.22
CA LEU A 13 -7.18 2.87 -13.57
C LEU A 13 -6.66 2.58 -12.16
N ILE A 14 -7.38 3.08 -11.15
CA ILE A 14 -7.00 2.94 -9.74
C ILE A 14 -7.97 2.00 -9.05
N VAL A 15 -7.42 0.98 -8.40
CA VAL A 15 -8.17 0.09 -7.52
C VAL A 15 -7.70 0.30 -6.09
N THR A 16 -8.62 0.50 -5.16
CA THR A 16 -8.32 0.62 -3.73
C THR A 16 -8.86 -0.60 -2.97
N ILE A 17 -8.18 -0.97 -1.91
CA ILE A 17 -8.59 -2.02 -0.97
C ILE A 17 -8.59 -1.40 0.43
N GLU A 18 -9.76 -1.29 1.05
CA GLU A 18 -9.97 -0.49 2.26
C GLU A 18 -10.77 -1.28 3.32
N ASP A 19 -10.61 -0.92 4.59
CA ASP A 19 -11.30 -1.54 5.73
C ASP A 19 -11.62 -0.48 6.80
N PRO A 20 -12.78 0.20 6.75
CA PRO A 20 -13.76 0.23 5.65
C PRO A 20 -13.44 1.31 4.60
N VAL A 21 -14.28 1.44 3.57
CA VAL A 21 -14.26 2.59 2.66
C VAL A 21 -14.86 3.81 3.38
N GLU A 22 -14.03 4.80 3.69
CA GLU A 22 -14.44 6.00 4.44
C GLU A 22 -15.18 7.03 3.58
N ILE A 23 -14.70 7.24 2.35
CA ILE A 23 -15.25 8.22 1.42
C ILE A 23 -15.35 7.57 0.04
N VAL A 24 -16.57 7.54 -0.51
CA VAL A 24 -16.81 7.03 -1.86
C VAL A 24 -16.31 8.04 -2.89
N GLN A 25 -15.45 7.56 -3.79
CA GLN A 25 -14.83 8.31 -4.87
C GLN A 25 -15.30 7.74 -6.21
N PRO A 26 -16.12 8.46 -6.99
CA PRO A 26 -16.73 7.93 -8.21
C PRO A 26 -15.74 7.45 -9.28
N ASN A 27 -14.50 7.94 -9.24
CA ASN A 27 -13.47 7.65 -10.24
C ASN A 27 -12.51 6.51 -9.81
N LEU A 28 -12.75 5.87 -8.67
CA LEU A 28 -11.93 4.77 -8.15
C LEU A 28 -12.77 3.49 -8.07
N LEU A 29 -12.16 2.33 -8.38
CA LEU A 29 -12.76 1.06 -8.00
C LEU A 29 -12.37 0.77 -6.55
N GLN A 30 -13.30 0.96 -5.61
CA GLN A 30 -13.03 0.77 -4.19
C GLN A 30 -13.56 -0.59 -3.72
N LEU A 31 -12.65 -1.47 -3.33
CA LEU A 31 -12.95 -2.77 -2.76
C LEU A 31 -12.87 -2.67 -1.24
N GLN A 32 -13.93 -3.09 -0.55
CA GLN A 32 -13.96 -3.13 0.91
C GLN A 32 -13.70 -4.55 1.42
N VAL A 33 -12.88 -4.67 2.46
CA VAL A 33 -12.68 -5.91 3.20
C VAL A 33 -14.02 -6.42 3.74
N ASN A 34 -14.25 -7.72 3.57
CA ASN A 34 -15.39 -8.40 4.15
C ASN A 34 -14.97 -9.78 4.66
N HIS A 35 -14.63 -9.85 5.95
CA HIS A 35 -14.22 -11.09 6.59
C HIS A 35 -15.31 -12.17 6.62
N GLN A 36 -16.59 -11.80 6.64
CA GLN A 36 -17.70 -12.77 6.65
C GLN A 36 -17.79 -13.54 5.32
N LEU A 37 -17.36 -12.92 4.22
CA LEU A 37 -17.33 -13.53 2.89
C LEU A 37 -15.93 -14.04 2.49
N GLY A 38 -14.96 -14.02 3.42
CA GLY A 38 -13.58 -14.40 3.14
C GLY A 38 -12.83 -13.43 2.22
N MET A 39 -13.33 -12.20 2.05
CA MET A 39 -12.74 -11.15 1.22
C MET A 39 -11.79 -10.30 2.06
N ASP A 40 -10.67 -10.90 2.47
CA ASP A 40 -9.60 -10.18 3.18
C ASP A 40 -8.68 -9.41 2.21
N TYR A 41 -7.71 -8.68 2.76
CA TYR A 41 -6.75 -7.91 1.95
C TYR A 41 -6.03 -8.75 0.89
N THR A 42 -5.62 -9.98 1.22
CA THR A 42 -4.87 -10.83 0.29
C THR A 42 -5.75 -11.26 -0.87
N ALA A 43 -6.96 -11.74 -0.58
CA ALA A 43 -7.95 -12.12 -1.58
C ALA A 43 -8.34 -10.93 -2.47
N LEU A 44 -8.50 -9.74 -1.88
CA LEU A 44 -8.82 -8.52 -2.62
C LEU A 44 -7.66 -8.03 -3.48
N ILE A 45 -6.40 -8.21 -3.09
CA ILE A 45 -5.24 -7.90 -3.94
C ILE A 45 -5.28 -8.79 -5.20
N GLU A 46 -5.49 -10.08 -5.03
CA GLU A 46 -5.57 -11.01 -6.17
C GLU A 46 -6.74 -10.71 -7.09
N LEU A 47 -7.91 -10.35 -6.53
CA LEU A 47 -9.06 -9.89 -7.30
C LEU A 47 -8.74 -8.59 -8.06
N ALA A 48 -8.19 -7.60 -7.36
CA ALA A 48 -7.85 -6.30 -7.92
C ALA A 48 -6.93 -6.43 -9.14
N LEU A 49 -5.92 -7.30 -9.08
CA LEU A 49 -4.99 -7.53 -10.19
C LEU A 49 -5.69 -8.03 -11.47
N ARG A 50 -6.84 -8.71 -11.37
CA ARG A 50 -7.63 -9.15 -12.54
C ARG A 50 -8.32 -8.00 -13.26
N HIS A 51 -8.48 -6.85 -12.59
CA HIS A 51 -8.96 -5.62 -13.22
C HIS A 51 -7.87 -4.88 -14.01
N HIS A 52 -6.64 -5.40 -14.05
CA HIS A 52 -5.51 -4.78 -14.74
C HIS A 52 -5.23 -3.33 -14.28
N PRO A 53 -5.13 -3.07 -12.97
CA PRO A 53 -4.98 -1.72 -12.44
C PRO A 53 -3.65 -1.10 -12.86
N GLU A 54 -3.62 0.20 -13.12
CA GLU A 54 -2.34 0.92 -13.23
C GLU A 54 -1.80 1.27 -11.85
N VAL A 55 -2.69 1.48 -10.88
CA VAL A 55 -2.36 1.78 -9.48
C VAL A 55 -3.20 0.95 -8.54
N LEU A 56 -2.54 0.25 -7.62
CA LEU A 56 -3.17 -0.48 -6.53
C LEU A 56 -2.91 0.26 -5.21
N MET A 57 -3.99 0.67 -4.53
CA MET A 57 -3.91 1.33 -3.24
C MET A 57 -4.41 0.40 -2.14
N ILE A 58 -3.52 -0.01 -1.25
CA ILE A 58 -3.83 -0.91 -0.13
C ILE A 58 -3.91 -0.09 1.15
N GLY A 59 -5.05 -0.17 1.83
CA GLY A 59 -5.33 0.59 3.06
C GLY A 59 -4.24 0.39 4.10
N GLU A 60 -3.90 -0.84 4.43
CA GLU A 60 -2.80 -1.18 5.33
C GLU A 60 -2.23 -2.59 5.06
N ILE A 61 -0.95 -2.79 5.41
CA ILE A 61 -0.29 -4.10 5.43
C ILE A 61 -0.11 -4.54 6.88
N ARG A 62 -0.86 -5.55 7.30
CA ARG A 62 -0.90 -6.03 8.69
C ARG A 62 -0.18 -7.35 8.93
N ASN A 63 -0.14 -8.21 7.93
CA ASN A 63 0.33 -9.58 8.03
C ASN A 63 1.21 -9.95 6.83
N GLU A 64 1.86 -11.10 6.93
CA GLU A 64 2.79 -11.63 5.93
C GLU A 64 2.14 -11.87 4.57
N ALA A 65 0.95 -12.48 4.54
CA ALA A 65 0.26 -12.80 3.30
C ALA A 65 -0.03 -11.52 2.48
N THR A 66 -0.57 -10.49 3.13
CA THR A 66 -0.82 -9.20 2.50
C THR A 66 0.49 -8.51 2.08
N ALA A 67 1.54 -8.59 2.89
CA ALA A 67 2.84 -7.99 2.55
C ALA A 67 3.44 -8.64 1.30
N LEU A 68 3.47 -9.97 1.23
CA LEU A 68 3.98 -10.71 0.09
C LEU A 68 3.14 -10.47 -1.16
N ALA A 69 1.82 -10.44 -1.05
CA ALA A 69 0.93 -10.12 -2.17
C ALA A 69 1.18 -8.71 -2.73
N SER A 70 1.35 -7.72 -1.84
CA SER A 70 1.65 -6.33 -2.21
C SER A 70 2.99 -6.20 -2.93
N ILE A 71 4.03 -6.87 -2.42
CA ILE A 71 5.37 -6.88 -3.04
C ILE A 71 5.34 -7.57 -4.41
N LYS A 72 4.63 -8.69 -4.53
CA LYS A 72 4.46 -9.38 -5.83
C LYS A 72 3.74 -8.51 -6.85
N ALA A 73 2.69 -7.79 -6.43
CA ALA A 73 1.98 -6.85 -7.29
C ALA A 73 2.91 -5.72 -7.80
N ALA A 74 3.76 -5.18 -6.91
CA ALA A 74 4.73 -4.15 -7.30
C ALA A 74 5.76 -4.69 -8.31
N LEU A 75 6.31 -5.88 -8.05
CA LEU A 75 7.30 -6.53 -8.91
C LEU A 75 6.74 -7.00 -10.26
N SER A 76 5.41 -7.10 -10.39
CA SER A 76 4.74 -7.42 -11.67
C SER A 76 4.39 -6.19 -12.50
N GLY A 77 4.83 -4.99 -12.10
CA GLY A 77 4.72 -3.76 -12.88
C GLY A 77 3.59 -2.81 -12.46
N HIS A 78 2.92 -3.08 -11.35
CA HIS A 78 1.86 -2.21 -10.83
C HIS A 78 2.43 -1.16 -9.89
N LEU A 79 1.95 0.09 -9.96
CA LEU A 79 2.25 1.06 -8.91
C LEU A 79 1.46 0.69 -7.65
N VAL A 80 2.15 0.24 -6.62
CA VAL A 80 1.53 -0.10 -5.34
C VAL A 80 1.76 1.02 -4.32
N LEU A 81 0.67 1.54 -3.76
CA LEU A 81 0.71 2.44 -2.61
C LEU A 81 0.09 1.70 -1.43
N ALA A 82 0.78 1.69 -0.29
CA ALA A 82 0.28 1.02 0.90
C ALA A 82 0.69 1.76 2.17
N THR A 83 -0.06 1.56 3.25
CA THR A 83 0.37 2.00 4.58
C THR A 83 0.85 0.83 5.41
N ILE A 84 1.75 1.12 6.35
CA ILE A 84 2.30 0.14 7.28
C ILE A 84 2.62 0.85 8.59
N HIS A 85 2.31 0.21 9.72
CA HIS A 85 2.58 0.77 11.03
C HIS A 85 4.07 0.65 11.39
N ILE A 86 4.73 1.80 11.47
CA ILE A 86 6.15 1.97 11.79
C ILE A 86 6.34 3.15 12.74
N GLN A 87 7.47 3.21 13.45
CA GLN A 87 7.82 4.31 14.34
C GLN A 87 8.77 5.33 13.69
N SER A 88 9.41 4.96 12.58
CA SER A 88 10.25 5.83 11.77
C SER A 88 10.38 5.27 10.35
N VAL A 89 10.71 6.12 9.38
CA VAL A 89 10.94 5.67 7.98
C VAL A 89 12.07 4.66 7.87
N ASP A 90 13.14 4.82 8.64
CA ASP A 90 14.30 3.90 8.58
C ASP A 90 13.93 2.47 9.03
N SER A 91 12.84 2.33 9.77
CA SER A 91 12.34 1.03 10.25
C SER A 91 11.48 0.26 9.23
N ILE A 92 11.23 0.80 8.02
CA ILE A 92 10.37 0.12 7.01
C ILE A 92 10.90 -1.27 6.66
N PHE A 93 12.18 -1.41 6.34
CA PHE A 93 12.76 -2.72 6.01
C PHE A 93 12.70 -3.70 7.18
N ALA A 94 12.94 -3.23 8.41
CA ALA A 94 12.82 -4.05 9.60
C ALA A 94 11.37 -4.54 9.78
N ARG A 95 10.38 -3.65 9.57
CA ARG A 95 8.97 -3.99 9.66
C ARG A 95 8.56 -5.00 8.58
N LEU A 96 8.94 -4.79 7.32
CA LEU A 96 8.70 -5.74 6.23
C LEU A 96 9.33 -7.11 6.52
N LYS A 97 10.54 -7.14 7.09
CA LYS A 97 11.19 -8.38 7.55
C LYS A 97 10.36 -9.09 8.62
N THR A 98 9.82 -8.38 9.62
CA THR A 98 8.93 -8.99 10.63
C THR A 98 7.62 -9.52 10.05
N LEU A 99 7.21 -9.02 8.88
CA LEU A 99 6.09 -9.52 8.11
C LEU A 99 6.50 -10.58 7.08
N GLY A 100 7.65 -11.23 7.26
CA GLY A 100 8.08 -12.33 6.39
C GLY A 100 8.58 -11.93 5.00
N VAL A 101 8.72 -10.63 4.69
CA VAL A 101 9.27 -10.20 3.39
C VAL A 101 10.81 -10.25 3.43
N PRO A 102 11.46 -11.04 2.54
CA PRO A 102 12.91 -11.04 2.41
C PRO A 102 13.46 -9.66 2.06
N TYR A 103 14.61 -9.30 2.63
CA TYR A 103 15.22 -7.99 2.42
C TYR A 103 15.45 -7.68 0.95
N GLN A 104 15.94 -8.64 0.16
CA GLN A 104 16.20 -8.45 -1.27
C GLN A 104 14.92 -8.12 -2.04
N LEU A 105 13.82 -8.82 -1.75
CA LEU A 105 12.52 -8.54 -2.38
C LEU A 105 12.00 -7.16 -1.98
N ALA A 106 12.10 -6.81 -0.70
CA ALA A 106 11.72 -5.48 -0.22
C ALA A 106 12.57 -4.39 -0.89
N GLN A 107 13.88 -4.59 -1.01
CA GLN A 107 14.81 -3.63 -1.61
C GLN A 107 14.52 -3.41 -3.10
N THR A 108 14.15 -4.45 -3.84
CA THR A 108 13.78 -4.32 -5.25
C THR A 108 12.42 -3.65 -5.45
N ALA A 109 11.44 -3.93 -4.58
CA ALA A 109 10.07 -3.44 -4.75
C ALA A 109 9.84 -2.04 -4.17
N LEU A 110 10.49 -1.70 -3.05
CA LEU A 110 10.27 -0.43 -2.35
C LEU A 110 11.04 0.70 -3.00
N THR A 111 10.31 1.63 -3.60
CA THR A 111 10.90 2.82 -4.23
C THR A 111 10.99 4.00 -3.27
N GLN A 112 9.97 4.23 -2.45
CA GLN A 112 9.88 5.36 -1.54
C GLN A 112 9.07 5.03 -0.29
N GLY A 113 9.55 5.48 0.86
CA GLY A 113 8.84 5.46 2.13
C GLY A 113 8.59 6.85 2.67
N PHE A 114 7.46 7.06 3.34
CA PHE A 114 7.09 8.28 4.04
C PHE A 114 6.58 7.94 5.44
N TYR A 115 6.93 8.76 6.44
CA TYR A 115 6.40 8.64 7.80
C TYR A 115 5.47 9.81 8.09
N LEU A 116 4.33 9.51 8.69
CA LEU A 116 3.40 10.50 9.19
C LEU A 116 3.34 10.37 10.71
N SER A 117 3.93 11.33 11.41
CA SER A 117 3.78 11.44 12.86
C SER A 117 2.33 11.76 13.21
N GLY A 118 1.78 11.07 14.21
CA GLY A 118 0.43 11.34 14.74
C GLY A 118 0.32 12.68 15.49
N ASN A 119 1.41 13.43 15.64
CA ASN A 119 1.36 14.78 16.21
C ASN A 119 0.97 15.81 15.13
N PRO A 120 -0.24 16.39 15.17
CA PRO A 120 -0.74 17.27 14.12
C PRO A 120 0.08 18.56 13.95
N VAL A 121 0.91 18.92 14.94
CA VAL A 121 1.78 20.10 14.90
C VAL A 121 3.08 19.85 14.13
N ILE A 122 3.51 18.60 13.99
CA ILE A 122 4.81 18.24 13.37
C ILE A 122 4.57 17.21 12.26
N LYS A 123 4.28 17.69 11.05
CA LYS A 123 4.32 16.87 9.83
C LYS A 123 5.76 16.75 9.34
N HIS A 124 6.58 15.97 10.03
CA HIS A 124 7.89 15.59 9.50
C HIS A 124 7.70 14.49 8.45
N ILE A 125 7.69 14.87 7.18
CA ILE A 125 7.80 13.92 6.07
C ILE A 125 9.29 13.63 5.90
N THR A 126 9.74 12.52 6.48
CA THR A 126 11.07 11.97 6.19
C THR A 126 10.92 10.98 5.04
N SER A 127 11.84 11.02 4.08
CA SER A 127 11.92 10.06 2.97
C SER A 127 13.05 9.07 3.24
N LEU A 128 12.93 7.82 2.76
CA LEU A 128 14.08 6.92 2.70
C LEU A 128 15.18 7.63 1.90
N LYS A 129 16.37 7.76 2.48
CA LYS A 129 17.55 8.18 1.73
C LYS A 129 18.00 7.00 0.85
N PRO A 130 18.52 7.26 -0.37
CA PRO A 130 19.18 6.22 -1.15
C PRO A 130 20.26 5.56 -0.30
N ILE A 131 20.35 4.23 -0.35
CA ILE A 131 21.48 3.51 0.22
C ILE A 131 22.63 3.73 -0.77
N GLU A 132 23.66 4.49 -0.36
CA GLU A 132 24.92 4.66 -1.11
C GLU A 132 25.69 3.34 -1.24
#